data_AF-A0A7C3R6R3-F1
#
_entry.id   AF-A0A7C3R6R3-F1
#
_cell.length_a   1.000
_cell.length_b   1.000
_cell.length_c   1.000
_cell.angle_alpha   90.00
_cell.angle_beta   90.00
_cell.angle_gamma   90.00
#
_symmetry.space_group_name_H-M   'P 1'
#
loop_
_entity.id
_entity.type
_entity.pdbx_description
1 polymer ?
#
loop_
_entity_poly.entity_id
_entity_poly.type
_entity_poly.pdbx_seq_one_letter_code
_entity_poly.pdbx_strand_id
1 'polypeptide(L)'
;MQTKLFKYEKLCNFFEKYFPFEIKGNLYYKYKEAIEFSHLKISPKGAFAFAFYSTILTFLIPVLLLTPFGLVNSTVLLLFLSLVAFVAYYTFSYPLVYATSFRIKASSEMIICIAYMAISMRITPNLENAVKFAAKNLKGPLGEDLKQLLWDVTSGKYYSLEIGFDEFMRKWKRSNEEFTDALQLIKSSLNESPKTREEILKEAITVVINGTKQRMKKFARELRTPILIVNVMGVTLPLLCLTLFTVFSIFMPEGIKPFPLFLGYNFILPISIGLILKTYLEKRPYSFLPPDITKHPKFRKEKKLLYILISISVSLPIFFFGIYNLSFYSKNQVFETLIYSLIATLGIAVGIIVYCMITTYQKMKLRQEIEEIEREFPEALFQIGHQLLRGLPLETTLKNALPRIKNLKISRLFSIAIHNVETYSITLEDALFNKKYGAINFFPSTTVENVLAVLVELSKKSLKDAAKAMITISDYLKDIVEVNEILQDIINESASEMIVQKYLLFPITAGAIVAIVALIVNLLYNVAEALDKILASFQNIQVIGYIGSSFITSILNLNEIMPAYYIQFITGIYLIEMISIISYSYIVLTRGEDSLNQKMDLGKSLIYSMIVYSLICLLLFSLLNSISITFVYT
;
A
#
# COMPACT_ATOMS: atom_id res chain seq x y z
N MET A 1 13.68 -6.97 -4.29
CA MET A 1 14.17 -6.22 -3.10
C MET A 1 15.69 -6.31 -3.00
N GLN A 2 16.28 -7.51 -3.12
CA GLN A 2 17.75 -7.74 -3.12
C GLN A 2 18.55 -6.88 -4.11
N THR A 3 18.06 -6.63 -5.33
CA THR A 3 18.78 -5.81 -6.33
C THR A 3 18.88 -4.31 -5.98
N LYS A 4 17.94 -3.78 -5.19
CA LYS A 4 17.98 -2.37 -4.74
C LYS A 4 18.95 -2.18 -3.58
N LEU A 5 18.97 -3.14 -2.65
CA LEU A 5 19.91 -3.18 -1.52
C LEU A 5 21.35 -3.20 -2.01
N PHE A 6 21.64 -4.07 -2.98
CA PHE A 6 22.98 -4.19 -3.56
C PHE A 6 23.50 -2.90 -4.21
N LYS A 7 22.62 -2.07 -4.79
CA LYS A 7 23.01 -0.78 -5.37
C LYS A 7 23.33 0.24 -4.28
N TYR A 8 22.51 0.32 -3.24
CA TYR A 8 22.72 1.22 -2.11
C TYR A 8 24.01 0.86 -1.36
N GLU A 9 24.20 -0.43 -1.03
CA GLU A 9 25.40 -0.92 -0.33
C GLU A 9 26.68 -0.59 -1.10
N LYS A 10 26.69 -0.79 -2.42
CA LYS A 10 27.83 -0.43 -3.28
C LYS A 10 28.15 1.06 -3.25
N LEU A 11 27.14 1.92 -3.29
CA LEU A 11 27.33 3.37 -3.26
C LEU A 11 27.89 3.80 -1.90
N CYS A 12 27.33 3.32 -0.79
CA CYS A 12 27.85 3.59 0.55
C CYS A 12 29.32 3.19 0.70
N ASN A 13 29.68 1.99 0.28
CA ASN A 13 31.05 1.48 0.38
C ASN A 13 32.02 2.21 -0.57
N PHE A 14 31.52 2.75 -1.69
CA PHE A 14 32.32 3.59 -2.60
C PHE A 14 32.61 4.96 -1.98
N PHE A 15 31.57 5.64 -1.48
CA PHE A 15 31.71 6.98 -0.90
C PHE A 15 32.42 6.98 0.46
N GLU A 16 32.38 5.87 1.19
CA GLU A 16 33.13 5.70 2.45
C GLU A 16 34.63 5.97 2.29
N LYS A 17 35.22 5.53 1.16
CA LYS A 17 36.66 5.68 0.88
C LYS A 17 37.10 7.14 0.77
N TYR A 18 36.19 8.01 0.32
CA TYR A 18 36.45 9.43 0.09
C TYR A 18 35.96 10.31 1.24
N PHE A 19 35.42 9.73 2.31
CA PHE A 19 34.81 10.52 3.38
C PHE A 19 35.78 10.81 4.53
N PRO A 20 36.13 12.09 4.79
CA PRO A 20 37.18 12.44 5.73
C PRO A 20 36.73 12.48 7.20
N PHE A 21 35.42 12.52 7.50
CA PHE A 21 34.93 12.73 8.88
C PHE A 21 34.58 11.44 9.62
N GLU A 22 34.90 11.39 10.92
CA GLU A 22 34.43 10.36 11.86
C GLU A 22 33.09 10.76 12.48
N ILE A 23 32.12 9.84 12.48
CA ILE A 23 30.84 10.04 13.14
C ILE A 23 30.97 9.61 14.60
N LYS A 24 30.68 10.52 15.55
CA LYS A 24 30.69 10.23 16.99
C LYS A 24 29.33 10.48 17.63
N GLY A 25 29.07 9.81 18.76
CA GLY A 25 27.89 10.04 19.61
C GLY A 25 26.69 9.12 19.32
N ASN A 26 25.51 9.54 19.78
CA ASN A 26 24.26 8.76 19.74
C ASN A 26 23.86 8.32 18.31
N LEU A 27 24.16 9.15 17.30
CA LEU A 27 23.82 8.87 15.91
C LEU A 27 24.57 7.63 15.36
N TYR A 28 25.83 7.45 15.76
CA TYR A 28 26.63 6.30 15.37
C TYR A 28 26.02 5.00 15.91
N TYR A 29 25.63 4.98 17.18
CA TYR A 29 25.01 3.81 17.80
C TYR A 29 23.64 3.49 17.18
N LYS A 30 22.82 4.50 16.87
CA LYS A 30 21.54 4.30 16.17
C LYS A 30 21.72 3.66 14.79
N TYR A 31 22.70 4.13 14.02
CA TYR A 31 23.01 3.57 12.71
C TYR A 31 23.57 2.15 12.85
N LYS A 32 24.50 1.93 13.79
CA LYS A 32 25.07 0.61 14.05
C LYS A 32 23.99 -0.41 14.41
N GLU A 33 23.10 -0.08 15.35
CA GLU A 33 21.98 -0.94 15.72
C GLU A 33 21.08 -1.26 14.51
N ALA A 34 20.71 -0.24 13.72
CA ALA A 34 19.86 -0.43 12.54
C ALA A 34 20.53 -1.32 11.47
N ILE A 35 21.81 -1.12 11.21
CA ILE A 35 22.62 -1.87 10.24
C ILE A 35 22.77 -3.32 10.68
N GLU A 36 23.18 -3.55 11.93
CA GLU A 36 23.37 -4.90 12.49
C GLU A 36 22.06 -5.66 12.58
N PHE A 37 20.97 -4.98 12.96
CA PHE A 37 19.66 -5.62 13.05
C PHE A 37 19.15 -6.12 11.70
N SER A 38 19.43 -5.37 10.62
CA SER A 38 18.90 -5.60 9.27
C SER A 38 19.88 -6.25 8.30
N HIS A 39 21.06 -6.67 8.79
CA HIS A 39 22.15 -7.31 8.03
C HIS A 39 22.64 -6.51 6.82
N LEU A 40 22.63 -5.18 6.91
CA LEU A 40 23.17 -4.34 5.85
C LEU A 40 24.69 -4.43 5.84
N LYS A 41 25.30 -4.65 4.66
CA LYS A 41 26.76 -4.76 4.51
C LYS A 41 27.42 -3.39 4.31
N ILE A 42 27.17 -2.47 5.24
CA ILE A 42 27.68 -1.09 5.21
C ILE A 42 28.20 -0.69 6.59
N SER A 43 29.16 0.22 6.65
CA SER A 43 29.51 0.88 7.90
C SER A 43 28.59 2.09 8.15
N PRO A 44 28.40 2.51 9.42
CA PRO A 44 27.73 3.77 9.73
C PRO A 44 28.38 4.97 9.01
N LYS A 45 29.70 4.93 8.81
CA LYS A 45 30.47 5.96 8.08
C LYS A 45 30.07 6.02 6.61
N GLY A 46 29.96 4.87 5.94
CA GLY A 46 29.58 4.80 4.52
C GLY A 46 28.16 5.30 4.25
N ALA A 47 27.21 5.04 5.15
CA ALA A 47 25.85 5.54 5.03
C ALA A 47 25.77 7.08 5.08
N PHE A 48 26.50 7.70 6.01
CA PHE A 48 26.55 9.15 6.14
C PHE A 48 27.33 9.81 5.00
N ALA A 49 28.44 9.20 4.57
CA ALA A 49 29.22 9.64 3.42
C ALA A 49 28.34 9.74 2.17
N PHE A 50 27.55 8.69 1.90
CA PHE A 50 26.65 8.69 0.76
C PHE A 50 25.57 9.77 0.86
N ALA A 51 24.98 10.00 2.04
CA ALA A 51 24.01 11.08 2.24
C ALA A 51 24.61 12.48 2.00
N PHE A 52 25.84 12.71 2.44
CA PHE A 52 26.54 13.97 2.21
C PHE A 52 26.84 14.20 0.73
N TYR A 53 27.47 13.22 0.07
CA TYR A 53 27.81 13.34 -1.35
C TYR A 53 26.59 13.39 -2.26
N SER A 54 25.52 12.64 -1.95
CA SER A 54 24.27 12.71 -2.74
C SER A 54 23.66 14.10 -2.68
N THR A 55 23.62 14.73 -1.49
CA THR A 55 23.12 16.09 -1.30
C THR A 55 23.91 17.10 -2.15
N ILE A 56 25.24 17.02 -2.12
CA ILE A 56 26.12 17.90 -2.89
C ILE A 56 25.93 17.72 -4.40
N LEU A 57 25.93 16.46 -4.87
CA LEU A 57 25.78 16.14 -6.30
C LEU A 57 24.42 16.58 -6.86
N THR A 58 23.33 16.39 -6.09
CA THR A 58 21.98 16.81 -6.50
C THR A 58 21.85 18.33 -6.60
N PHE A 59 22.62 19.09 -5.81
CA PHE A 59 22.63 20.55 -5.92
C PHE A 59 23.56 21.05 -7.05
N LEU A 60 24.80 20.56 -7.10
CA LEU A 60 25.83 21.09 -8.01
C LEU A 60 25.57 20.74 -9.48
N ILE A 61 25.19 19.50 -9.80
CA ILE A 61 25.07 19.06 -11.19
C ILE A 61 24.03 19.88 -11.97
N PRO A 62 22.79 20.08 -11.47
CA PRO A 62 21.79 20.83 -12.23
C PRO A 62 22.12 22.31 -12.32
N VAL A 63 22.69 22.92 -11.27
CA VAL A 63 23.11 24.33 -11.29
C VAL A 63 24.23 24.53 -12.32
N LEU A 64 25.24 23.64 -12.35
CA LEU A 64 26.33 23.71 -13.32
C LEU A 64 25.84 23.47 -14.77
N LEU A 65 24.86 22.59 -14.97
CA LEU A 65 24.32 22.30 -16.31
C LEU A 65 23.39 23.39 -16.84
N LEU A 66 22.64 24.10 -15.98
CA LEU A 66 21.63 25.07 -16.39
C LEU A 66 22.16 26.51 -16.46
N THR A 67 23.23 26.81 -15.72
CA THR A 67 23.88 28.14 -15.75
C THR A 67 24.29 28.58 -17.17
N PRO A 68 24.85 27.73 -18.05
CA PRO A 68 25.24 28.15 -19.41
C PRO A 68 24.06 28.49 -20.31
N PHE A 69 22.86 27.98 -20.01
CA PHE A 69 21.65 28.20 -20.81
C PHE A 69 20.81 29.39 -20.31
N GLY A 70 21.23 30.08 -19.24
CA GLY A 70 20.49 31.20 -18.67
C GLY A 70 19.14 30.83 -18.05
N LEU A 71 18.91 29.53 -17.76
CA LEU A 71 17.63 28.99 -17.25
C LEU A 71 17.53 29.01 -15.72
N VAL A 72 18.48 29.67 -15.03
CA VAL A 72 18.54 29.70 -13.57
C VAL A 72 17.75 30.91 -13.06
N ASN A 73 16.47 30.68 -12.84
CA ASN A 73 15.53 31.66 -12.28
C ASN A 73 15.34 31.39 -10.78
N SER A 74 14.82 32.36 -10.02
CA SER A 74 14.51 32.17 -8.59
C SER A 74 13.55 31.00 -8.33
N THR A 75 12.59 30.76 -9.23
CA THR A 75 11.66 29.62 -9.17
C THR A 75 12.37 28.27 -9.38
N VAL A 76 13.28 28.20 -10.35
CA VAL A 76 14.06 27.00 -10.68
C VAL A 76 15.01 26.64 -9.53
N LEU A 77 15.67 27.63 -8.94
CA LEU A 77 16.55 27.43 -7.78
C LEU A 77 15.77 26.87 -6.57
N LEU A 78 14.57 27.37 -6.32
CA LEU A 78 13.72 26.94 -5.20
C LEU A 78 13.24 25.48 -5.39
N LEU A 79 12.95 25.07 -6.63
CA LEU A 79 12.66 23.67 -6.97
C LEU A 79 13.88 22.75 -6.75
N PHE A 80 15.10 23.21 -7.06
CA PHE A 80 16.30 22.41 -6.79
C PHE A 80 16.60 22.31 -5.29
N LEU A 81 16.42 23.39 -4.53
CA LEU A 81 16.56 23.36 -3.07
C LEU A 81 15.60 22.38 -2.41
N SER A 82 14.34 22.33 -2.86
CA SER A 82 13.37 21.35 -2.34
C SER A 82 13.75 19.91 -2.72
N LEU A 83 14.23 19.69 -3.95
CA LEU A 83 14.73 18.39 -4.39
C LEU A 83 15.95 17.95 -3.58
N VAL A 84 16.88 18.85 -3.29
CA VAL A 84 18.09 18.58 -2.50
C VAL A 84 17.72 18.22 -1.07
N ALA A 85 16.83 18.98 -0.44
CA ALA A 85 16.32 18.67 0.90
C ALA A 85 15.65 17.28 0.93
N PHE A 86 14.86 16.96 -0.09
CA PHE A 86 14.21 15.65 -0.21
C PHE A 86 15.24 14.50 -0.36
N VAL A 87 16.23 14.65 -1.25
CA VAL A 87 17.28 13.64 -1.45
C VAL A 87 18.12 13.46 -0.18
N ALA A 88 18.52 14.56 0.46
CA ALA A 88 19.26 14.53 1.72
C ALA A 88 18.51 13.75 2.79
N TYR A 89 17.24 14.08 3.02
CA TYR A 89 16.38 13.40 3.98
C TYR A 89 16.22 11.90 3.67
N TYR A 90 15.99 11.57 2.39
CA TYR A 90 15.79 10.18 1.96
C TYR A 90 17.06 9.33 2.14
N THR A 91 18.22 9.83 1.70
CA THR A 91 19.48 9.08 1.80
C THR A 91 19.94 8.94 3.24
N PHE A 92 19.81 10.01 4.03
CA PHE A 92 20.16 9.97 5.45
C PHE A 92 19.27 9.02 6.25
N SER A 93 17.95 9.07 6.04
CA SER A 93 17.02 8.26 6.83
C SER A 93 16.97 6.80 6.37
N TYR A 94 17.60 6.44 5.25
CA TYR A 94 17.45 5.14 4.61
C TYR A 94 17.77 3.93 5.53
N PRO A 95 18.91 3.86 6.25
CA PRO A 95 19.20 2.70 7.09
C PRO A 95 18.19 2.52 8.23
N LEU A 96 17.72 3.63 8.81
CA LEU A 96 16.74 3.63 9.90
C LEU A 96 15.35 3.20 9.41
N VAL A 97 14.92 3.73 8.27
CA VAL A 97 13.65 3.35 7.63
C VAL A 97 13.70 1.89 7.19
N TYR A 98 14.85 1.43 6.66
CA TYR A 98 15.03 0.03 6.26
C TYR A 98 14.97 -0.92 7.46
N ALA A 99 15.65 -0.62 8.56
CA ALA A 99 15.59 -1.42 9.78
C ALA A 99 14.17 -1.47 10.35
N THR A 100 13.45 -0.34 10.32
CA THR A 100 12.03 -0.28 10.71
C THR A 100 11.18 -1.17 9.79
N SER A 101 11.36 -1.07 8.47
CA SER A 101 10.70 -1.95 7.49
C SER A 101 11.00 -3.43 7.72
N PHE A 102 12.25 -3.77 8.06
CA PHE A 102 12.67 -5.12 8.40
C PHE A 102 11.94 -5.64 9.63
N ARG A 103 11.86 -4.84 10.71
CA ARG A 103 11.12 -5.19 11.94
C ARG A 103 9.65 -5.48 11.65
N ILE A 104 8.97 -4.61 10.89
CA ILE A 104 7.56 -4.77 10.54
C ILE A 104 7.34 -6.06 9.73
N LYS A 105 8.17 -6.29 8.71
CA LYS A 105 8.08 -7.47 7.84
C LYS A 105 8.46 -8.77 8.55
N ALA A 106 9.30 -8.71 9.58
CA ALA A 106 9.58 -9.86 10.43
C ALA A 106 8.40 -10.15 11.37
N SER A 107 7.74 -9.13 11.92
CA SER A 107 6.59 -9.30 12.80
C SER A 107 5.42 -10.03 12.11
N SER A 108 5.24 -9.84 10.80
CA SER A 108 4.27 -10.61 10.01
C SER A 108 4.53 -12.12 9.97
N GLU A 109 5.75 -12.56 10.25
CA GLU A 109 6.12 -13.98 10.19
C GLU A 109 6.14 -14.65 11.55
N MET A 110 6.01 -13.90 12.66
CA MET A 110 6.21 -14.41 14.01
C MET A 110 5.22 -15.52 14.39
N ILE A 111 3.92 -15.33 14.13
CA ILE A 111 2.90 -16.36 14.43
C ILE A 111 3.19 -17.64 13.62
N ILE A 112 3.42 -17.50 12.32
CA ILE A 112 3.68 -18.61 11.41
C ILE A 112 5.00 -19.32 11.77
N CYS A 113 6.00 -18.57 12.21
CA CYS A 113 7.27 -19.08 12.70
C CYS A 113 7.08 -20.00 13.91
N ILE A 114 6.35 -19.54 14.93
CA ILE A 114 6.04 -20.33 16.14
C ILE A 114 5.25 -21.58 15.75
N ALA A 115 4.26 -21.46 14.86
CA ALA A 115 3.49 -22.59 14.39
C ALA A 115 4.35 -23.62 13.65
N TYR A 116 5.22 -23.21 12.73
CA TYR A 116 6.13 -24.13 12.03
C TYR A 116 7.12 -24.82 12.97
N MET A 117 7.68 -24.07 13.93
CA MET A 117 8.55 -24.67 14.94
C MET A 117 7.79 -25.69 15.80
N ALA A 118 6.58 -25.35 16.25
CA ALA A 118 5.73 -26.25 17.04
C ALA A 118 5.34 -27.53 16.26
N ILE A 119 4.97 -27.39 14.98
CA ILE A 119 4.70 -28.52 14.08
C ILE A 119 5.92 -29.43 13.99
N SER A 120 7.10 -28.86 13.73
CA SER A 120 8.33 -29.63 13.60
C SER A 120 8.73 -30.31 14.90
N MET A 121 8.62 -29.61 16.04
CA MET A 121 8.92 -30.12 17.38
C MET A 121 8.01 -31.27 17.80
N ARG A 122 6.76 -31.26 17.34
CA ARG A 122 5.83 -32.35 17.57
C ARG A 122 6.21 -33.62 16.79
N ILE A 123 6.67 -33.45 15.55
CA ILE A 123 7.06 -34.57 14.68
C ILE A 123 8.39 -35.16 15.16
N THR A 124 9.39 -34.30 15.35
CA THR A 124 10.70 -34.68 15.88
C THR A 124 11.10 -33.66 16.96
N PRO A 125 11.21 -34.06 18.24
CA PRO A 125 11.63 -33.19 19.33
C PRO A 125 13.11 -32.76 19.21
N ASN A 126 13.39 -31.86 18.27
CA ASN A 126 14.71 -31.37 17.97
C ASN A 126 14.62 -29.90 17.53
N LEU A 127 15.24 -29.02 18.30
CA LEU A 127 15.19 -27.57 18.07
C LEU A 127 15.86 -27.16 16.75
N GLU A 128 16.92 -27.85 16.34
CA GLU A 128 17.63 -27.59 15.08
C GLU A 128 16.76 -27.90 13.87
N ASN A 129 16.07 -29.04 13.90
CA ASN A 129 15.09 -29.37 12.88
C ASN A 129 13.95 -28.35 12.86
N ALA A 130 13.48 -27.89 14.03
CA ALA A 130 12.41 -26.91 14.13
C ALA A 130 12.80 -25.55 13.55
N VAL A 131 13.99 -25.04 13.90
CA VAL A 131 14.54 -23.80 13.35
C VAL A 131 14.79 -23.94 11.85
N LYS A 132 15.35 -25.06 11.39
CA LYS A 132 15.57 -25.35 9.97
C LYS A 132 14.28 -25.44 9.18
N PHE A 133 13.26 -26.05 9.74
CA PHE A 133 11.94 -26.16 9.13
C PHE A 133 11.29 -24.78 8.99
N ALA A 134 11.26 -23.99 10.06
CA ALA A 134 10.76 -22.62 10.01
C ALA A 134 11.55 -21.75 9.02
N ALA A 135 12.88 -21.79 9.06
CA ALA A 135 13.76 -21.02 8.17
C ALA A 135 13.56 -21.33 6.67
N LYS A 136 13.23 -22.58 6.33
CA LYS A 136 12.95 -23.01 4.95
C LYS A 136 11.58 -22.55 4.45
N ASN A 137 10.60 -22.45 5.35
CA ASN A 137 9.21 -22.17 5.01
C ASN A 137 8.86 -20.68 5.10
N LEU A 138 9.59 -19.91 5.90
CA LEU A 138 9.48 -18.45 5.96
C LEU A 138 10.23 -17.80 4.80
N LYS A 139 9.66 -16.74 4.22
CA LYS A 139 10.18 -16.07 3.02
C LYS A 139 10.70 -14.65 3.30
N GLY A 140 10.28 -14.09 4.42
CA GLY A 140 10.57 -12.74 4.83
C GLY A 140 11.82 -12.65 5.71
N PRO A 141 12.00 -11.49 6.36
CA PRO A 141 13.21 -11.19 7.10
C PRO A 141 13.45 -12.11 8.29
N LEU A 142 12.39 -12.62 8.92
CA LEU A 142 12.53 -13.53 10.07
C LEU A 142 13.10 -14.87 9.62
N GLY A 143 12.68 -15.37 8.44
CA GLY A 143 13.26 -16.55 7.83
C GLY A 143 14.76 -16.40 7.54
N GLU A 144 15.19 -15.24 7.03
CA GLU A 144 16.61 -14.93 6.82
C GLU A 144 17.38 -14.85 8.14
N ASP A 145 16.79 -14.27 9.18
CA ASP A 145 17.37 -14.23 10.52
C ASP A 145 17.57 -15.65 11.11
N LEU A 146 16.62 -16.57 10.90
CA LEU A 146 16.77 -17.97 11.31
C LEU A 146 17.83 -18.71 10.47
N LYS A 147 17.95 -18.43 9.16
CA LYS A 147 19.04 -18.97 8.32
C LYS A 147 20.39 -18.47 8.80
N GLN A 148 20.49 -17.19 9.17
CA GLN A 148 21.70 -16.63 9.73
C GLN A 148 22.04 -17.28 11.07
N LEU A 149 21.06 -17.55 11.93
CA LEU A 149 21.27 -18.31 13.17
C LEU A 149 21.86 -19.70 12.87
N LEU A 150 21.30 -20.44 11.92
CA LEU A 150 21.83 -21.76 11.51
C LEU A 150 23.25 -21.65 10.94
N TRP A 151 23.51 -20.60 10.15
CA TRP A 151 24.84 -20.31 9.63
C TRP A 151 25.85 -19.99 10.75
N ASP A 152 25.47 -19.18 11.73
CA ASP A 152 26.31 -18.80 12.86
C ASP A 152 26.68 -20.03 13.73
N VAL A 153 25.75 -20.97 13.90
CA VAL A 153 26.01 -22.23 14.60
C VAL A 153 26.94 -23.14 13.77
N THR A 154 26.64 -23.33 12.48
CA THR A 154 27.45 -24.20 11.60
C THR A 154 28.86 -23.65 11.30
N SER A 155 29.03 -22.33 11.33
CA SER A 155 30.33 -21.66 11.19
C SER A 155 31.14 -21.61 12.49
N GLY A 156 30.59 -22.10 13.61
CA GLY A 156 31.27 -22.17 14.90
C GLY A 156 31.27 -20.87 15.70
N LYS A 157 30.50 -19.84 15.30
CA LYS A 157 30.31 -18.63 16.12
C LYS A 157 29.57 -18.94 17.43
N TYR A 158 28.64 -19.88 17.39
CA TYR A 158 27.99 -20.44 18.57
C TYR A 158 28.24 -21.95 18.65
N TYR A 159 28.61 -22.44 19.83
CA TYR A 159 28.92 -23.87 20.05
C TYR A 159 27.69 -24.78 19.95
N SER A 160 26.50 -24.26 20.26
CA SER A 160 25.25 -25.00 20.19
C SER A 160 24.12 -24.10 19.69
N LEU A 161 23.11 -24.72 19.08
CA LEU A 161 21.91 -24.00 18.68
C LEU A 161 21.19 -23.37 19.87
N GLU A 162 21.16 -24.03 21.03
CA GLU A 162 20.50 -23.48 22.21
C GLU A 162 21.06 -22.12 22.65
N ILE A 163 22.39 -21.95 22.59
CA ILE A 163 23.08 -20.69 22.93
C ILE A 163 22.80 -19.64 21.85
N GLY A 164 22.92 -20.01 20.58
CA GLY A 164 22.60 -19.09 19.48
C GLY A 164 21.13 -18.65 19.50
N PHE A 165 20.23 -19.55 19.92
CA PHE A 165 18.80 -19.29 20.03
C PHE A 165 18.48 -18.34 21.20
N ASP A 166 19.22 -18.40 22.31
CA ASP A 166 19.10 -17.41 23.40
C ASP A 166 19.52 -16.00 22.94
N GLU A 167 20.61 -15.92 22.16
CA GLU A 167 21.05 -14.66 21.56
C GLU A 167 20.04 -14.12 20.54
N PHE A 168 19.44 -15.01 19.76
CA PHE A 168 18.33 -14.67 18.87
C PHE A 168 17.13 -14.12 19.63
N MET A 169 16.69 -14.78 20.71
CA MET A 169 15.59 -14.28 21.54
C MET A 169 15.94 -12.93 22.17
N ARG A 170 17.16 -12.74 22.66
CA ARG A 170 17.63 -11.46 23.21
C ARG A 170 17.58 -10.32 22.19
N LYS A 171 17.94 -10.57 20.93
CA LYS A 171 17.81 -9.61 19.82
C LYS A 171 16.36 -9.16 19.63
N TRP A 172 15.42 -10.10 19.68
CA TRP A 172 14.01 -9.84 19.37
C TRP A 172 13.17 -9.35 20.56
N LYS A 173 13.61 -9.56 21.80
CA LYS A 173 12.86 -9.24 23.02
C LYS A 173 12.41 -7.79 23.10
N ARG A 174 13.25 -6.84 22.67
CA ARG A 174 12.89 -5.41 22.63
C ARG A 174 11.79 -5.07 21.62
N SER A 175 11.70 -5.84 20.54
CA SER A 175 10.72 -5.58 19.47
C SER A 175 9.39 -6.28 19.74
N ASN A 176 9.45 -7.53 20.21
CA ASN A 176 8.28 -8.35 20.51
C ASN A 176 8.61 -9.33 21.65
N GLU A 177 8.13 -9.04 22.86
CA GLU A 177 8.36 -9.85 24.05
C GLU A 177 7.56 -11.16 23.99
N GLU A 178 6.31 -11.09 23.55
CA GLU A 178 5.40 -12.23 23.46
C GLU A 178 5.91 -13.27 22.45
N PHE A 179 6.55 -12.84 21.38
CA PHE A 179 7.25 -13.73 20.45
C PHE A 179 8.43 -14.43 21.12
N THR A 180 9.22 -13.73 21.92
CA THR A 180 10.35 -14.35 22.62
C THR A 180 9.91 -15.30 23.73
N ASP A 181 8.81 -15.00 24.41
CA ASP A 181 8.23 -15.90 25.41
C ASP A 181 7.70 -17.18 24.75
N ALA A 182 7.09 -17.08 23.56
CA ALA A 182 6.69 -18.24 22.78
C ALA A 182 7.89 -19.10 22.32
N LEU A 183 9.00 -18.49 21.91
CA LEU A 183 10.23 -19.22 21.58
C LEU A 183 10.83 -19.91 22.81
N GLN A 184 10.78 -19.25 23.98
CA GLN A 184 11.24 -19.82 25.24
C GLN A 184 10.41 -21.06 25.63
N LEU A 185 9.09 -21.02 25.43
CA LEU A 185 8.20 -22.18 25.63
C LEU A 185 8.53 -23.33 24.66
N ILE A 186 8.79 -23.02 23.38
CA ILE A 186 9.25 -24.05 22.41
C ILE A 186 10.56 -24.69 22.90
N LYS A 187 11.53 -23.89 23.35
CA LYS A 187 12.81 -24.39 23.85
C LYS A 187 12.63 -25.26 25.10
N SER A 188 11.84 -24.83 26.08
CA SER A 188 11.62 -25.62 27.31
C SER A 188 10.92 -26.96 27.04
N SER A 189 10.12 -27.05 25.98
CA SER A 189 9.41 -28.28 25.59
C SER A 189 10.31 -29.45 25.16
N LEU A 190 11.61 -29.22 24.89
CA LEU A 190 12.56 -30.25 24.46
C LEU A 190 12.63 -31.41 25.45
N ASN A 191 12.79 -31.09 26.74
CA ASN A 191 13.07 -32.07 27.81
C ASN A 191 11.81 -32.62 28.49
N GLU A 192 10.62 -32.27 27.98
CA GLU A 192 9.34 -32.61 28.58
C GLU A 192 8.76 -33.92 28.07
N SER A 193 7.76 -34.45 28.79
CA SER A 193 7.02 -35.63 28.35
C SER A 193 6.26 -35.36 27.03
N PRO A 194 5.98 -36.34 26.17
CA PRO A 194 5.28 -36.11 24.90
C PRO A 194 3.94 -35.37 25.03
N LYS A 195 3.18 -35.66 26.09
CA LYS A 195 1.88 -35.01 26.37
C LYS A 195 2.09 -33.57 26.85
N THR A 196 2.97 -33.37 27.83
CA THR A 196 3.29 -32.03 28.36
C THR A 196 3.91 -31.13 27.28
N ARG A 197 4.75 -31.69 26.41
CA ARG A 197 5.30 -31.00 25.23
C ARG A 197 4.19 -30.46 24.33
N GLU A 198 3.17 -31.27 24.04
CA GLU A 198 2.04 -30.85 23.21
C GLU A 198 1.28 -29.67 23.83
N GLU A 199 1.07 -29.70 25.15
CA GLU A 199 0.43 -28.60 25.91
C GLU A 199 1.28 -27.33 25.86
N ILE A 200 2.60 -27.42 26.09
CA ILE A 200 3.53 -26.28 26.03
C ILE A 200 3.61 -25.68 24.63
N LEU A 201 3.67 -26.52 23.57
CA LEU A 201 3.70 -26.05 22.19
C LEU A 201 2.41 -25.33 21.80
N LYS A 202 1.26 -25.80 22.30
CA LYS A 202 -0.03 -25.11 22.12
C LYS A 202 -0.06 -23.77 22.86
N GLU A 203 0.49 -23.73 24.08
CA GLU A 203 0.61 -22.48 24.84
C GLU A 203 1.51 -21.47 24.13
N ALA A 204 2.64 -21.90 23.56
CA ALA A 204 3.53 -21.03 22.79
C ALA A 204 2.80 -20.32 21.63
N ILE A 205 1.96 -21.06 20.89
CA ILE A 205 1.13 -20.50 19.82
C ILE A 205 0.11 -19.51 20.39
N THR A 206 -0.56 -19.87 21.49
CA THR A 206 -1.57 -19.04 22.15
C THR A 206 -0.99 -17.70 22.64
N VAL A 207 0.20 -17.71 23.23
CA VAL A 207 0.91 -16.52 23.72
C VAL A 207 1.19 -15.53 22.57
N VAL A 208 1.78 -16.00 21.46
CA VAL A 208 2.13 -15.11 20.33
C VAL A 208 0.88 -14.56 19.63
N ILE A 209 -0.19 -15.37 19.54
CA ILE A 209 -1.49 -14.96 19.00
C ILE A 209 -2.09 -13.84 19.85
N ASN A 210 -2.17 -14.05 21.17
CA ASN A 210 -2.76 -13.10 22.10
C ASN A 210 -1.99 -11.78 22.14
N GLY A 211 -0.65 -11.85 22.16
CA GLY A 211 0.22 -10.67 22.06
C GLY A 211 -0.03 -9.88 20.77
N THR A 212 -0.12 -10.58 19.64
CA THR A 212 -0.39 -9.94 18.34
C THR A 212 -1.77 -9.28 18.32
N LYS A 213 -2.80 -9.93 18.88
CA LYS A 213 -4.15 -9.38 19.01
C LYS A 213 -4.17 -8.11 19.84
N GLN A 214 -3.50 -8.08 20.99
CA GLN A 214 -3.41 -6.89 21.84
C GLN A 214 -2.69 -5.73 21.16
N ARG A 215 -1.57 -6.01 20.49
CA ARG A 215 -0.82 -5.01 19.70
C ARG A 215 -1.66 -4.44 18.57
N MET A 216 -2.45 -5.28 17.89
CA MET A 216 -3.35 -4.82 16.83
C MET A 216 -4.47 -3.93 17.37
N LYS A 217 -5.08 -4.28 18.51
CA LYS A 217 -6.07 -3.41 19.16
C LYS A 217 -5.48 -2.05 19.54
N LYS A 218 -4.26 -2.03 20.06
CA LYS A 218 -3.56 -0.77 20.37
C LYS A 218 -3.31 0.04 19.09
N PHE A 219 -2.80 -0.60 18.05
CA PHE A 219 -2.55 0.01 16.75
C PHE A 219 -3.82 0.62 16.12
N ALA A 220 -4.93 -0.13 16.09
CA ALA A 220 -6.20 0.36 15.54
C ALA A 220 -6.70 1.62 16.28
N ARG A 221 -6.61 1.63 17.62
CA ARG A 221 -6.95 2.81 18.42
C ARG A 221 -6.05 4.02 18.10
N GLU A 222 -4.75 3.81 17.97
CA GLU A 222 -3.78 4.86 17.60
C GLU A 222 -3.98 5.39 16.18
N LEU A 223 -4.56 4.58 15.28
CA LEU A 223 -4.82 4.95 13.89
C LEU A 223 -6.04 5.86 13.70
N ARG A 224 -6.97 5.89 14.67
CA ARG A 224 -8.15 6.76 14.60
C ARG A 224 -7.77 8.24 14.48
N THR A 225 -6.77 8.69 15.23
CA THR A 225 -6.29 10.08 15.20
C THR A 225 -5.74 10.50 13.84
N PRO A 226 -4.78 9.79 13.21
CA PRO A 226 -4.29 10.17 11.89
C PRO A 226 -5.37 10.08 10.81
N ILE A 227 -6.33 9.14 10.89
CA ILE A 227 -7.47 9.11 9.96
C ILE A 227 -8.34 10.35 10.11
N LEU A 228 -8.58 10.82 11.35
CA LEU A 228 -9.27 12.08 11.59
C LEU A 228 -8.49 13.29 11.06
N ILE A 229 -7.16 13.33 11.25
CA ILE A 229 -6.30 14.39 10.70
C ILE A 229 -6.41 14.40 9.18
N VAL A 230 -6.41 13.24 8.54
CA VAL A 230 -6.59 13.12 7.09
C VAL A 230 -7.96 13.61 6.65
N ASN A 231 -9.02 13.41 7.45
CA ASN A 231 -10.32 14.00 7.18
C ASN A 231 -10.26 15.53 7.24
N VAL A 232 -9.76 16.10 8.34
CA VAL A 232 -9.69 17.55 8.51
C VAL A 232 -8.76 18.20 7.47
N MET A 233 -7.52 17.73 7.37
CA MET A 233 -6.55 18.30 6.43
C MET A 233 -6.87 17.97 4.98
N GLY A 234 -7.43 16.79 4.71
CA GLY A 234 -7.72 16.33 3.35
C GLY A 234 -9.03 16.85 2.80
N VAL A 235 -10.03 17.10 3.63
CA VAL A 235 -11.36 17.50 3.17
C VAL A 235 -11.65 18.95 3.55
N THR A 236 -11.53 19.29 4.84
CA THR A 236 -12.04 20.58 5.33
C THR A 236 -11.08 21.74 5.06
N LEU A 237 -9.77 21.53 5.22
CA LEU A 237 -8.76 22.56 4.96
C LEU A 237 -8.80 23.02 3.47
N PRO A 238 -8.79 22.10 2.49
CA PRO A 238 -9.10 22.38 1.11
C PRO A 238 -10.32 23.23 0.84
N LEU A 239 -11.45 22.84 1.43
CA LEU A 239 -12.72 23.52 1.27
C LEU A 239 -12.61 24.97 1.75
N LEU A 240 -12.04 25.19 2.94
CA LEU A 240 -11.82 26.51 3.50
C LEU A 240 -10.81 27.33 2.68
N CYS A 241 -9.69 26.75 2.27
CA CYS A 241 -8.68 27.44 1.48
C CYS A 241 -9.23 27.87 0.11
N LEU A 242 -9.91 26.98 -0.62
CA LEU A 242 -10.44 27.30 -1.94
C LEU A 242 -11.58 28.33 -1.87
N THR A 243 -12.45 28.23 -0.87
CA THR A 243 -13.52 29.21 -0.66
C THR A 243 -12.95 30.58 -0.28
N LEU A 244 -12.03 30.64 0.71
CA LEU A 244 -11.37 31.89 1.09
C LEU A 244 -10.58 32.49 -0.07
N PHE A 245 -9.86 31.67 -0.83
CA PHE A 245 -9.09 32.13 -1.98
C PHE A 245 -9.99 32.69 -3.08
N THR A 246 -11.16 32.09 -3.30
CA THR A 246 -12.16 32.62 -4.24
C THR A 246 -12.60 34.01 -3.79
N VAL A 247 -12.85 34.20 -2.49
CA VAL A 247 -13.18 35.53 -1.94
C VAL A 247 -12.00 36.51 -2.08
N PHE A 248 -10.77 36.08 -1.76
CA PHE A 248 -9.59 36.93 -1.90
C PHE A 248 -9.31 37.36 -3.35
N SER A 249 -9.55 36.48 -4.32
CA SER A 249 -9.40 36.79 -5.74
C SER A 249 -10.32 37.92 -6.22
N ILE A 250 -11.41 38.20 -5.49
CA ILE A 250 -12.34 39.30 -5.78
C ILE A 250 -11.73 40.63 -5.33
N PHE A 251 -11.15 40.65 -4.14
CA PHE A 251 -10.68 41.89 -3.51
C PHE A 251 -9.24 42.25 -3.87
N MET A 252 -8.43 41.27 -4.30
CA MET A 252 -7.03 41.46 -4.67
C MET A 252 -6.68 40.66 -5.94
N PRO A 253 -7.09 41.14 -7.13
CA PRO A 253 -6.89 40.42 -8.39
C PRO A 253 -5.41 40.24 -8.75
N GLU A 254 -4.56 41.24 -8.46
CA GLU A 254 -3.12 41.20 -8.79
C GLU A 254 -2.29 40.31 -7.85
N GLY A 255 -2.78 40.05 -6.63
CA GLY A 255 -2.02 39.35 -5.59
C GLY A 255 -1.93 37.84 -5.80
N ILE A 256 -2.78 37.28 -6.67
CA ILE A 256 -3.09 35.86 -6.64
C ILE A 256 -3.02 35.24 -8.04
N LYS A 257 -1.88 34.60 -8.33
CA LYS A 257 -1.71 33.80 -9.56
C LYS A 257 -2.25 32.38 -9.32
N PRO A 258 -2.83 31.70 -10.34
CA PRO A 258 -3.30 30.31 -10.21
C PRO A 258 -2.18 29.30 -9.85
N PHE A 259 -0.93 29.61 -10.20
CA PHE A 259 0.19 28.70 -10.05
C PHE A 259 0.58 28.37 -8.59
N PRO A 260 0.76 29.36 -7.67
CA PRO A 260 0.94 29.08 -6.24
C PRO A 260 -0.18 28.23 -5.62
N LEU A 261 -1.44 28.46 -6.00
CA LEU A 261 -2.57 27.68 -5.49
C LEU A 261 -2.45 26.21 -5.92
N PHE A 262 -2.20 25.97 -7.21
CA PHE A 262 -1.97 24.62 -7.73
C PHE A 262 -0.82 23.91 -7.00
N LEU A 263 0.29 24.60 -6.74
CA LEU A 263 1.43 24.01 -6.06
C LEU A 263 1.13 23.67 -4.59
N GLY A 264 0.51 24.58 -3.85
CA GLY A 264 0.14 24.33 -2.46
C GLY A 264 -0.86 23.19 -2.31
N TYR A 265 -1.86 23.16 -3.19
CA TYR A 265 -2.98 22.24 -3.09
C TYR A 265 -2.70 20.85 -3.66
N ASN A 266 -2.05 20.74 -4.82
CA ASN A 266 -1.80 19.46 -5.48
C ASN A 266 -0.48 18.81 -5.07
N PHE A 267 0.47 19.57 -4.51
CA PHE A 267 1.75 19.01 -4.07
C PHE A 267 1.91 19.04 -2.56
N ILE A 268 1.93 20.22 -1.94
CA ILE A 268 2.30 20.34 -0.52
C ILE A 268 1.33 19.55 0.37
N LEU A 269 0.02 19.73 0.15
CA LEU A 269 -1.00 19.14 1.01
C LEU A 269 -1.07 17.59 0.86
N PRO A 270 -1.21 17.00 -0.34
CA PRO A 270 -1.16 15.55 -0.53
C PRO A 270 0.11 14.91 0.00
N ILE A 271 1.28 15.54 -0.22
CA ILE A 271 2.56 15.02 0.30
C ILE A 271 2.55 15.01 1.83
N SER A 272 2.10 16.11 2.47
CA SER A 272 2.02 16.18 3.93
C SER A 272 1.14 15.08 4.52
N ILE A 273 -0.05 14.86 3.94
CA ILE A 273 -0.99 13.83 4.37
C ILE A 273 -0.41 12.43 4.15
N GLY A 274 0.19 12.19 2.98
CA GLY A 274 0.83 10.92 2.66
C GLY A 274 1.96 10.58 3.63
N LEU A 275 2.77 11.55 4.06
CA LEU A 275 3.83 11.36 5.04
C LEU A 275 3.29 11.05 6.44
N ILE A 276 2.25 11.76 6.88
CA ILE A 276 1.57 11.49 8.16
C ILE A 276 1.05 10.05 8.15
N LEU A 277 0.23 9.68 7.15
CA LEU A 277 -0.33 8.32 7.04
C LEU A 277 0.77 7.26 7.02
N LYS A 278 1.81 7.46 6.20
CA LYS A 278 2.94 6.52 6.11
C LYS A 278 3.60 6.28 7.48
N THR A 279 3.82 7.34 8.26
CA THR A 279 4.46 7.24 9.59
C THR A 279 3.67 6.36 10.57
N TYR A 280 2.34 6.38 10.48
CA TYR A 280 1.49 5.53 11.32
C TYR A 280 1.34 4.13 10.73
N LEU A 281 1.18 3.98 9.42
CA LEU A 281 1.05 2.67 8.76
C LEU A 281 2.30 1.80 8.95
N GLU A 282 3.48 2.41 9.06
CA GLU A 282 4.73 1.72 9.39
C GLU A 282 4.77 1.18 10.84
N LYS A 283 3.79 1.43 11.69
CA LYS A 283 3.72 0.84 13.05
C LYS A 283 2.87 -0.43 13.12
N ARG A 284 2.38 -0.93 11.99
CA ARG A 284 1.49 -2.10 11.95
C ARG A 284 2.18 -3.35 12.53
N PRO A 285 1.57 -4.06 13.49
CA PRO A 285 2.21 -5.18 14.18
C PRO A 285 2.23 -6.49 13.38
N TYR A 286 1.31 -6.67 12.42
CA TYR A 286 1.18 -7.90 11.65
C TYR A 286 0.64 -7.60 10.24
N SER A 287 1.14 -8.29 9.23
CA SER A 287 0.67 -8.21 7.84
C SER A 287 0.66 -9.59 7.21
N PHE A 288 -0.37 -9.92 6.44
CA PHE A 288 -0.31 -11.14 5.65
C PHE A 288 0.64 -10.96 4.47
N LEU A 289 1.49 -11.95 4.19
CA LEU A 289 2.26 -12.02 2.95
C LEU A 289 1.36 -12.69 1.90
N PRO A 290 0.90 -11.97 0.87
CA PRO A 290 0.00 -12.55 -0.11
C PRO A 290 0.69 -13.71 -0.86
N PRO A 291 -0.05 -14.73 -1.31
CA PRO A 291 0.54 -15.87 -1.99
C PRO A 291 1.22 -15.43 -3.30
N ASP A 292 2.32 -16.13 -3.61
CA ASP A 292 3.13 -15.85 -4.79
C ASP A 292 2.53 -16.54 -6.02
N ILE A 293 1.89 -15.74 -6.86
CA ILE A 293 1.28 -16.19 -8.11
C ILE A 293 2.30 -16.42 -9.25
N THR A 294 3.57 -16.06 -9.07
CA THR A 294 4.57 -16.04 -10.17
C THR A 294 4.81 -17.43 -10.76
N LYS A 295 4.69 -18.48 -9.95
CA LYS A 295 4.88 -19.87 -10.38
C LYS A 295 3.69 -20.43 -11.19
N HIS A 296 2.54 -19.75 -11.20
CA HIS A 296 1.32 -20.30 -11.78
C HIS A 296 1.36 -20.33 -13.33
N PRO A 297 0.93 -21.41 -14.01
CA PRO A 297 0.96 -21.53 -15.47
C PRO A 297 0.22 -20.42 -16.22
N LYS A 298 -0.89 -19.92 -15.67
CA LYS A 298 -1.67 -18.80 -16.27
C LYS A 298 -1.07 -17.42 -15.99
N PHE A 299 0.03 -17.32 -15.23
CA PHE A 299 0.64 -16.04 -14.90
C PHE A 299 1.31 -15.43 -16.13
N ARG A 300 0.88 -14.22 -16.50
CA ARG A 300 1.49 -13.44 -17.59
C ARG A 300 2.36 -12.33 -17.01
N LYS A 301 3.63 -12.26 -17.43
CA LYS A 301 4.54 -11.16 -17.09
C LYS A 301 3.97 -9.83 -17.61
N GLU A 302 4.11 -8.80 -16.80
CA GLU A 302 3.55 -7.48 -17.10
C GLU A 302 4.31 -6.82 -18.27
N LYS A 303 3.63 -6.58 -19.39
CA LYS A 303 4.15 -5.73 -20.48
C LYS A 303 3.90 -4.26 -20.14
N LYS A 304 4.65 -3.73 -19.17
CA LYS A 304 4.44 -2.38 -18.58
C LYS A 304 4.28 -1.28 -19.65
N LEU A 305 5.17 -1.25 -20.63
CA LEU A 305 5.16 -0.23 -21.68
C LEU A 305 3.91 -0.31 -22.56
N LEU A 306 3.46 -1.51 -22.93
CA LEU A 306 2.23 -1.71 -23.71
C LEU A 306 0.99 -1.21 -22.95
N TYR A 307 0.89 -1.54 -21.66
CA TYR A 307 -0.27 -1.12 -20.86
C TYR A 307 -0.30 0.39 -20.59
N ILE A 308 0.87 1.02 -20.45
CA ILE A 308 0.99 2.49 -20.38
C ILE A 308 0.55 3.11 -21.70
N LEU A 309 0.99 2.58 -22.85
CA LEU A 309 0.57 3.07 -24.16
C LEU A 309 -0.95 2.96 -24.37
N ILE A 310 -1.57 1.84 -23.99
CA ILE A 310 -3.03 1.66 -24.07
C ILE A 310 -3.75 2.68 -23.18
N SER A 311 -3.28 2.87 -21.94
CA SER A 311 -3.83 3.85 -21.00
C SER A 311 -3.76 5.28 -21.54
N ILE A 312 -2.59 5.69 -22.06
CA ILE A 312 -2.40 7.01 -22.67
C ILE A 312 -3.28 7.16 -23.92
N SER A 313 -3.37 6.14 -24.77
CA SER A 313 -4.17 6.18 -26.00
C SER A 313 -5.67 6.41 -25.74
N VAL A 314 -6.18 5.93 -24.60
CA VAL A 314 -7.58 6.16 -24.18
C VAL A 314 -7.75 7.51 -23.47
N SER A 315 -6.81 7.89 -22.62
CA SER A 315 -6.86 9.12 -21.82
C SER A 315 -6.70 10.39 -22.66
N LEU A 316 -5.76 10.37 -23.59
CA LEU A 316 -5.29 11.54 -24.33
C LEU A 316 -6.37 12.18 -25.22
N PRO A 317 -7.19 11.41 -25.99
CA PRO A 317 -8.29 11.98 -26.76
C PRO A 317 -9.35 12.66 -25.88
N ILE A 318 -9.69 12.08 -24.73
CA ILE A 318 -10.69 12.62 -23.80
C ILE A 318 -10.19 13.94 -23.19
N PHE A 319 -8.94 13.95 -22.75
CA PHE A 319 -8.30 15.14 -22.17
C PHE A 319 -8.20 16.28 -23.18
N PHE A 320 -7.69 16.00 -24.39
CA PHE A 320 -7.58 17.01 -25.44
C PHE A 320 -8.94 17.49 -25.93
N PHE A 321 -9.95 16.62 -25.99
CA PHE A 321 -11.31 17.04 -26.30
C PHE A 321 -11.84 18.06 -25.27
N GLY A 322 -11.63 17.83 -23.97
CA GLY A 322 -12.00 18.78 -22.92
C GLY A 322 -11.28 20.13 -23.07
N ILE A 323 -9.96 20.13 -23.26
CA ILE A 323 -9.17 21.36 -23.40
C ILE A 323 -9.46 22.12 -24.69
N TYR A 324 -9.62 21.40 -25.80
CA TYR A 324 -9.90 22.00 -27.11
C TYR A 324 -11.21 22.78 -27.05
N ASN A 325 -12.28 22.17 -26.54
CA ASN A 325 -13.57 22.84 -26.41
C ASN A 325 -13.50 24.03 -25.46
N LEU A 326 -12.73 23.95 -24.36
CA LEU A 326 -12.55 25.08 -23.42
C LEU A 326 -12.05 26.37 -24.11
N SER A 327 -11.31 26.25 -25.21
CA SER A 327 -10.77 27.39 -25.96
C SER A 327 -11.80 28.13 -26.82
N PHE A 328 -12.96 27.52 -27.10
CA PHE A 328 -14.03 28.12 -27.92
C PHE A 328 -15.06 28.90 -27.10
N TYR A 329 -15.10 28.72 -25.78
CA TYR A 329 -16.08 29.36 -24.91
C TYR A 329 -15.49 30.58 -24.20
N SER A 330 -16.32 31.61 -24.01
CA SER A 330 -15.91 32.79 -23.27
C SER A 330 -15.84 32.51 -21.77
N LYS A 331 -15.01 33.26 -21.04
CA LYS A 331 -14.89 33.13 -19.57
C LYS A 331 -16.23 33.30 -18.83
N ASN A 332 -17.18 34.01 -19.43
CA ASN A 332 -18.48 34.34 -18.83
C ASN A 332 -19.47 33.18 -18.93
N GLN A 333 -19.24 32.20 -19.83
CA GLN A 333 -20.06 31.00 -19.95
C GLN A 333 -19.58 29.94 -18.94
N VAL A 334 -19.83 30.22 -17.66
CA VAL A 334 -19.34 29.42 -16.53
C VAL A 334 -19.77 27.95 -16.63
N PHE A 335 -21.02 27.67 -16.99
CA PHE A 335 -21.53 26.29 -17.06
C PHE A 335 -20.80 25.42 -18.09
N GLU A 336 -20.67 25.91 -19.32
CA GLU A 336 -20.02 25.16 -20.41
C GLU A 336 -18.54 24.92 -20.11
N THR A 337 -17.84 25.96 -19.65
CA THR A 337 -16.41 25.84 -19.29
C THR A 337 -16.17 24.82 -18.17
N LEU A 338 -17.10 24.68 -17.22
CA LEU A 338 -17.02 23.68 -16.15
C LEU A 338 -17.22 22.25 -16.67
N ILE A 339 -18.18 22.02 -17.59
CA ILE A 339 -18.38 20.70 -18.20
C ILE A 339 -17.12 20.25 -18.94
N TYR A 340 -16.52 21.10 -19.76
CA TYR A 340 -15.33 20.74 -20.51
C TYR A 340 -14.11 20.52 -19.62
N SER A 341 -14.00 21.28 -18.51
CA SER A 341 -12.95 21.02 -17.52
C SER A 341 -13.19 19.73 -16.72
N LEU A 342 -14.46 19.33 -16.49
CA LEU A 342 -14.82 18.02 -15.94
C LEU A 342 -14.36 16.91 -16.88
N ILE A 343 -14.62 17.05 -18.19
CA ILE A 343 -14.19 16.06 -19.19
C ILE A 343 -12.66 15.95 -19.22
N ALA A 344 -11.94 17.07 -19.13
CA ALA A 344 -10.49 17.07 -19.05
C ALA A 344 -9.99 16.29 -17.80
N THR A 345 -10.52 16.59 -16.62
CA THR A 345 -10.16 15.88 -15.37
C THR A 345 -10.51 14.38 -15.42
N LEU A 346 -11.66 14.03 -15.98
CA LEU A 346 -12.06 12.64 -16.24
C LEU A 346 -11.09 11.93 -17.20
N GLY A 347 -10.58 12.62 -18.22
CA GLY A 347 -9.58 12.09 -19.13
C GLY A 347 -8.33 11.58 -18.39
N ILE A 348 -7.81 12.35 -17.43
CA ILE A 348 -6.68 11.94 -16.58
C ILE A 348 -7.07 10.71 -15.73
N ALA A 349 -8.23 10.73 -15.10
CA ALA A 349 -8.70 9.65 -14.24
C ALA A 349 -8.89 8.32 -15.01
N VAL A 350 -9.49 8.37 -16.20
CA VAL A 350 -9.71 7.21 -17.07
C VAL A 350 -8.38 6.55 -17.44
N GLY A 351 -7.34 7.33 -17.71
CA GLY A 351 -5.99 6.80 -17.96
C GLY A 351 -5.50 5.92 -16.81
N ILE A 352 -5.56 6.45 -15.59
CA ILE A 352 -5.13 5.73 -14.37
C ILE A 352 -6.00 4.48 -14.16
N ILE A 353 -7.32 4.59 -14.33
CA ILE A 353 -8.27 3.47 -14.18
C ILE A 353 -7.95 2.33 -15.15
N VAL A 354 -7.78 2.63 -16.43
CA VAL A 354 -7.49 1.64 -17.48
C VAL A 354 -6.17 0.92 -17.20
N TYR A 355 -5.13 1.67 -16.85
CA TYR A 355 -3.83 1.09 -16.47
C TYR A 355 -3.96 0.14 -15.27
N CYS A 356 -4.65 0.57 -14.22
CA CYS A 356 -4.85 -0.24 -13.02
C CYS A 356 -5.64 -1.53 -13.31
N MET A 357 -6.76 -1.44 -14.04
CA MET A 357 -7.64 -2.58 -14.32
C MET A 357 -6.97 -3.63 -15.22
N ILE A 358 -6.37 -3.21 -16.33
CA ILE A 358 -5.74 -4.15 -17.29
C ILE A 358 -4.57 -4.88 -16.63
N THR A 359 -3.78 -4.20 -15.80
CA THR A 359 -2.59 -4.80 -15.18
C THR A 359 -2.91 -5.80 -14.07
N THR A 360 -4.06 -5.68 -13.41
CA THR A 360 -4.35 -6.42 -12.18
C THR A 360 -5.50 -7.42 -12.25
N TYR A 361 -6.51 -7.23 -13.10
CA TYR A 361 -7.74 -8.02 -13.07
C TYR A 361 -7.52 -9.53 -13.10
N GLN A 362 -6.74 -10.03 -14.08
CA GLN A 362 -6.49 -11.47 -14.22
C GLN A 362 -5.61 -12.03 -13.08
N LYS A 363 -4.61 -11.26 -12.65
CA LYS A 363 -3.68 -11.66 -11.58
C LYS A 363 -4.38 -11.71 -10.23
N MET A 364 -5.33 -10.81 -10.00
CA MET A 364 -6.10 -10.75 -8.77
C MET A 364 -7.03 -11.97 -8.65
N LYS A 365 -7.74 -12.32 -9.72
CA LYS A 365 -8.60 -13.50 -9.73
C LYS A 365 -7.82 -14.78 -9.38
N LEU A 366 -6.62 -14.91 -9.95
CA LEU A 366 -5.73 -16.02 -9.64
C LEU A 366 -5.25 -16.01 -8.18
N ARG A 367 -4.87 -14.84 -7.66
CA ARG A 367 -4.43 -14.72 -6.27
C ARG A 367 -5.55 -15.08 -5.29
N GLN A 368 -6.76 -14.59 -5.53
CA GLN A 368 -7.93 -14.90 -4.71
C GLN A 368 -8.23 -16.40 -4.69
N GLU A 369 -8.08 -17.10 -5.83
CA GLU A 369 -8.22 -18.56 -5.88
C GLU A 369 -7.19 -19.26 -4.97
N ILE A 370 -5.95 -18.80 -4.91
CA ILE A 370 -4.92 -19.37 -4.03
C ILE A 370 -5.16 -19.00 -2.56
N GLU A 371 -5.53 -17.75 -2.26
CA GLU A 371 -5.86 -17.32 -0.89
C GLU A 371 -7.01 -18.14 -0.30
N GLU A 372 -8.05 -18.40 -1.10
CA GLU A 372 -9.17 -19.26 -0.69
C GLU A 372 -8.73 -20.71 -0.46
N ILE A 373 -7.85 -21.24 -1.30
CA ILE A 373 -7.28 -22.58 -1.11
C ILE A 373 -6.47 -22.66 0.19
N GLU A 374 -5.66 -21.66 0.50
CA GLU A 374 -4.92 -21.61 1.77
C GLU A 374 -5.86 -21.55 2.99
N ARG A 375 -6.98 -20.84 2.86
CA ARG A 375 -8.02 -20.75 3.91
C ARG A 375 -8.78 -22.06 4.12
N GLU A 376 -9.03 -22.82 3.05
CA GLU A 376 -9.73 -24.12 3.10
C GLU A 376 -8.81 -25.30 3.41
N PHE A 377 -7.49 -25.11 3.30
CA PHE A 377 -6.50 -26.16 3.51
C PHE A 377 -6.56 -26.84 4.89
N PRO A 378 -6.77 -26.13 6.02
CA PRO A 378 -6.90 -26.76 7.33
C PRO A 378 -8.03 -27.79 7.36
N GLU A 379 -9.21 -27.42 6.87
CA GLU A 379 -10.38 -28.30 6.81
C GLU A 379 -10.10 -29.54 5.95
N ALA A 380 -9.43 -29.37 4.80
CA ALA A 380 -9.05 -30.51 3.97
C ALA A 380 -8.08 -31.46 4.70
N LEU A 381 -7.05 -30.93 5.37
CA LEU A 381 -6.11 -31.73 6.16
C LEU A 381 -6.79 -32.47 7.30
N PHE A 382 -7.75 -31.84 7.99
CA PHE A 382 -8.53 -32.47 9.04
C PHE A 382 -9.29 -33.70 8.53
N GLN A 383 -10.02 -33.53 7.42
CA GLN A 383 -10.79 -34.61 6.81
C GLN A 383 -9.90 -35.76 6.32
N ILE A 384 -8.78 -35.43 5.67
CA ILE A 384 -7.81 -36.42 5.18
C ILE A 384 -7.16 -37.16 6.36
N GLY A 385 -6.72 -36.43 7.39
CA GLY A 385 -6.10 -36.99 8.59
C GLY A 385 -7.01 -37.97 9.32
N HIS A 386 -8.29 -37.63 9.49
CA HIS A 386 -9.26 -38.55 10.11
C HIS A 386 -9.52 -39.83 9.30
N GLN A 387 -9.45 -39.76 7.97
CA GLN A 387 -9.55 -40.94 7.13
C GLN A 387 -8.26 -41.78 7.18
N LEU A 388 -7.10 -41.13 7.25
CA LEU A 388 -5.79 -41.78 7.33
C LEU A 388 -5.64 -42.58 8.64
N LEU A 389 -6.26 -42.13 9.73
CA LEU A 389 -6.36 -42.88 11.00
C LEU A 389 -7.03 -44.25 10.85
N ARG A 390 -7.83 -44.46 9.81
CA ARG A 390 -8.51 -45.75 9.54
C ARG A 390 -7.57 -46.79 8.92
N GLY A 391 -6.29 -46.45 8.70
CA GLY A 391 -5.27 -47.37 8.19
C GLY A 391 -5.28 -47.55 6.67
N LEU A 392 -6.01 -46.72 5.93
CA LEU A 392 -6.00 -46.75 4.47
C LEU A 392 -4.73 -46.07 3.93
N PRO A 393 -4.16 -46.51 2.79
CA PRO A 393 -3.09 -45.80 2.10
C PRO A 393 -3.47 -44.35 1.80
N LEU A 394 -2.47 -43.46 1.71
CA LEU A 394 -2.70 -42.03 1.53
C LEU A 394 -3.44 -41.72 0.21
N GLU A 395 -3.17 -42.45 -0.87
CA GLU A 395 -3.89 -42.26 -2.14
C GLU A 395 -5.37 -42.60 -2.02
N THR A 396 -5.68 -43.78 -1.47
CA THR A 396 -7.06 -44.23 -1.23
C THR A 396 -7.79 -43.29 -0.29
N THR A 397 -7.09 -42.78 0.72
CA THR A 397 -7.62 -41.81 1.67
C THR A 397 -7.99 -40.49 0.98
N LEU A 398 -7.09 -39.93 0.17
CA LEU A 398 -7.35 -38.72 -0.60
C LEU A 398 -8.54 -38.91 -1.57
N LYS A 399 -8.60 -40.06 -2.25
CA LYS A 399 -9.72 -40.40 -3.14
C LYS A 399 -11.06 -40.47 -2.40
N ASN A 400 -11.08 -41.07 -1.21
CA ASN A 400 -12.28 -41.16 -0.38
C ASN A 400 -12.66 -39.83 0.28
N ALA A 401 -11.70 -38.93 0.48
CA ALA A 401 -11.94 -37.59 1.03
C ALA A 401 -12.49 -36.62 -0.02
N LEU A 402 -12.14 -36.78 -1.31
CA LEU A 402 -12.57 -35.90 -2.40
C LEU A 402 -14.08 -35.60 -2.44
N PRO A 403 -14.99 -36.59 -2.31
CA PRO A 403 -16.44 -36.33 -2.26
C PRO A 403 -16.86 -35.44 -1.09
N ARG A 404 -16.16 -35.51 0.05
CA ARG A 404 -16.47 -34.73 1.26
C ARG A 404 -16.01 -33.29 1.16
N ILE A 405 -14.92 -33.04 0.43
CA ILE A 405 -14.36 -31.71 0.22
C ILE A 405 -14.77 -31.09 -1.12
N LYS A 406 -15.70 -31.70 -1.87
CA LYS A 406 -16.09 -31.27 -3.23
C LYS A 406 -16.53 -29.80 -3.32
N ASN A 407 -17.09 -29.26 -2.23
CA ASN A 407 -17.54 -27.87 -2.17
C ASN A 407 -16.38 -26.87 -1.97
N LEU A 408 -15.21 -27.36 -1.56
CA LEU A 408 -14.00 -26.56 -1.36
C LEU A 408 -13.25 -26.40 -2.69
N LYS A 409 -12.70 -25.22 -2.96
CA LYS A 409 -11.80 -24.97 -4.11
C LYS A 409 -10.55 -25.84 -4.05
N ILE A 410 -10.03 -26.13 -2.85
CA ILE A 410 -8.84 -26.98 -2.69
C ILE A 410 -9.05 -28.42 -3.19
N SER A 411 -10.30 -28.89 -3.30
CA SER A 411 -10.60 -30.21 -3.87
C SER A 411 -9.99 -30.41 -5.25
N ARG A 412 -9.86 -29.32 -6.04
CA ARG A 412 -9.27 -29.32 -7.37
C ARG A 412 -7.78 -29.70 -7.36
N LEU A 413 -7.04 -29.29 -6.33
CA LEU A 413 -5.64 -29.69 -6.14
C LEU A 413 -5.53 -31.20 -5.98
N PHE A 414 -6.33 -31.77 -5.07
CA PHE A 414 -6.34 -33.19 -4.81
C PHE A 414 -6.92 -34.00 -5.98
N SER A 415 -7.91 -33.46 -6.70
CA SER A 415 -8.48 -34.12 -7.88
C SER A 415 -7.46 -34.23 -9.01
N ILE A 416 -6.67 -33.19 -9.26
CA ILE A 416 -5.58 -33.24 -10.24
C ILE A 416 -4.51 -34.25 -9.81
N ALA A 417 -4.13 -34.25 -8.53
CA ALA A 417 -3.16 -35.22 -8.01
C ALA A 417 -3.64 -36.67 -8.18
N ILE A 418 -4.88 -36.97 -7.77
CA ILE A 418 -5.45 -38.31 -7.91
C ILE A 418 -5.62 -38.70 -9.38
N HIS A 419 -6.10 -37.79 -10.22
CA HIS A 419 -6.20 -38.04 -11.66
C HIS A 419 -4.84 -38.38 -12.29
N ASN A 420 -3.77 -37.68 -11.88
CA ASN A 420 -2.42 -37.95 -12.36
C ASN A 420 -1.92 -39.33 -11.90
N VAL A 421 -2.18 -39.72 -10.64
CA VAL A 421 -1.86 -41.06 -10.11
C VAL A 421 -2.60 -42.14 -10.88
N GLU A 422 -3.91 -41.99 -11.10
CA GLU A 422 -4.74 -43.00 -11.76
C GLU A 422 -4.44 -43.12 -13.26
N THR A 423 -4.22 -41.99 -13.95
CA THR A 423 -4.05 -41.97 -15.42
C THR A 423 -2.63 -42.35 -15.83
N TYR A 424 -1.62 -41.86 -15.10
CA TYR A 424 -0.22 -42.07 -15.47
C TYR A 424 0.49 -43.14 -14.62
N SER A 425 -0.21 -43.75 -13.64
CA SER A 425 0.36 -44.76 -12.73
C SER A 425 1.66 -44.33 -12.04
N ILE A 426 1.73 -43.04 -11.69
CA ILE A 426 2.87 -42.44 -11.00
C ILE A 426 2.63 -42.35 -9.49
N THR A 427 3.70 -42.12 -8.73
CA THR A 427 3.60 -41.93 -7.28
C THR A 427 2.83 -40.66 -6.92
N LEU A 428 2.20 -40.65 -5.73
CA LEU A 428 1.51 -39.46 -5.22
C LEU A 428 2.46 -38.26 -5.06
N GLU A 429 3.71 -38.53 -4.67
CA GLU A 429 4.75 -37.51 -4.57
C GLU A 429 5.01 -36.85 -5.93
N ASP A 430 5.22 -37.64 -6.98
CA ASP A 430 5.39 -37.11 -8.33
C ASP A 430 4.14 -36.38 -8.83
N ALA A 431 2.95 -36.91 -8.56
CA ALA A 431 1.69 -36.31 -8.95
C ALA A 431 1.44 -34.94 -8.29
N LEU A 432 1.98 -34.71 -7.09
CA LEU A 432 1.88 -33.44 -6.36
C LEU A 432 2.99 -32.46 -6.74
N PHE A 433 4.26 -32.91 -6.75
CA PHE A 433 5.44 -32.03 -6.72
C PHE A 433 6.25 -31.97 -8.03
N ASN A 434 5.92 -32.78 -9.05
CA ASN A 434 6.71 -32.76 -10.29
C ASN A 434 6.70 -31.38 -10.94
N LYS A 435 7.87 -30.89 -11.38
CA LYS A 435 8.03 -29.55 -11.97
C LYS A 435 7.20 -29.28 -13.23
N LYS A 436 6.82 -30.32 -13.98
CA LYS A 436 6.08 -30.18 -15.26
C LYS A 436 4.57 -30.32 -15.11
N TYR A 437 4.11 -31.31 -14.33
CA TYR A 437 2.69 -31.69 -14.26
C TYR A 437 2.13 -31.80 -12.84
N GLY A 438 2.96 -31.53 -11.82
CA GLY A 438 2.54 -31.62 -10.42
C GLY A 438 1.37 -30.68 -10.13
N ALA A 439 0.40 -31.16 -9.32
CA ALA A 439 -0.80 -30.41 -8.97
C ALA A 439 -0.48 -29.05 -8.32
N ILE A 440 0.61 -28.97 -7.54
CA ILE A 440 1.03 -27.75 -6.84
C ILE A 440 1.44 -26.63 -7.82
N ASN A 441 1.84 -26.95 -9.05
CA ASN A 441 2.14 -25.91 -10.04
C ASN A 441 0.89 -25.07 -10.37
N PHE A 442 -0.29 -25.68 -10.34
CA PHE A 442 -1.57 -24.97 -10.52
C PHE A 442 -2.02 -24.22 -9.27
N PHE A 443 -1.37 -24.46 -8.12
CA PHE A 443 -1.73 -23.86 -6.83
C PHE A 443 -0.48 -23.50 -6.05
N PRO A 444 0.29 -22.48 -6.49
CA PRO A 444 1.56 -22.15 -5.87
C PRO A 444 1.35 -21.47 -4.49
N SER A 445 1.24 -22.30 -3.45
CA SER A 445 1.30 -21.91 -2.05
C SER A 445 2.46 -22.64 -1.39
N THR A 446 3.35 -21.90 -0.74
CA THR A 446 4.47 -22.52 -0.03
C THR A 446 4.05 -23.22 1.25
N THR A 447 3.01 -22.73 1.91
CA THR A 447 2.47 -23.41 3.10
C THR A 447 1.90 -24.77 2.69
N VAL A 448 1.06 -24.80 1.65
CA VAL A 448 0.48 -26.04 1.12
C VAL A 448 1.56 -26.98 0.62
N GLU A 449 2.50 -26.50 -0.20
CA GLU A 449 3.62 -27.28 -0.75
C GLU A 449 4.45 -27.96 0.36
N ASN A 450 4.90 -27.18 1.35
CA ASN A 450 5.79 -27.70 2.39
C ASN A 450 5.07 -28.62 3.38
N VAL A 451 3.83 -28.29 3.76
CA VAL A 451 3.02 -29.16 4.65
C VAL A 451 2.73 -30.48 3.94
N LEU A 452 2.28 -30.46 2.68
CA LEU A 452 2.06 -31.69 1.93
C LEU A 452 3.35 -32.50 1.77
N ALA A 453 4.50 -31.87 1.54
CA ALA A 453 5.78 -32.57 1.40
C ALA A 453 6.16 -33.32 2.69
N VAL A 454 6.00 -32.67 3.84
CA VAL A 454 6.22 -33.32 5.15
C VAL A 454 5.25 -34.49 5.35
N LEU A 455 3.97 -34.29 5.03
CA LEU A 455 2.94 -35.30 5.25
C LEU A 455 3.12 -36.53 4.35
N VAL A 456 3.50 -36.33 3.09
CA VAL A 456 3.85 -37.43 2.16
C VAL A 456 5.05 -38.20 2.71
N GLU A 457 6.10 -37.50 3.16
CA GLU A 457 7.29 -38.14 3.72
C GLU A 457 7.00 -38.92 5.02
N LEU A 458 6.13 -38.38 5.89
CA LEU A 458 5.67 -39.08 7.09
C LEU A 458 4.83 -40.30 6.75
N SER A 459 3.96 -40.22 5.74
CA SER A 459 3.08 -41.32 5.35
C SER A 459 3.85 -42.55 4.87
N LYS A 460 5.05 -42.36 4.28
CA LYS A 460 5.96 -43.46 3.90
C LYS A 460 6.51 -44.20 5.12
N LYS A 461 6.65 -43.52 6.27
CA LYS A 461 7.20 -44.10 7.50
C LYS A 461 6.10 -44.70 8.39
N SER A 462 5.02 -43.96 8.61
CA SER A 462 3.93 -44.34 9.51
C SER A 462 2.64 -43.60 9.16
N LEU A 463 1.61 -44.33 8.73
CA LEU A 463 0.28 -43.78 8.44
C LEU A 463 -0.36 -43.15 9.68
N LYS A 464 -0.18 -43.75 10.85
CA LYS A 464 -0.74 -43.27 12.12
C LYS A 464 -0.11 -41.95 12.55
N ASP A 465 1.20 -41.80 12.39
CA ASP A 465 1.90 -40.56 12.76
C ASP A 465 1.64 -39.46 11.74
N ALA A 466 1.56 -39.80 10.45
CA ALA A 466 1.11 -38.86 9.42
C ALA A 466 -0.31 -38.36 9.69
N ALA A 467 -1.24 -39.24 10.08
CA ALA A 467 -2.62 -38.87 10.38
C ALA A 467 -2.72 -37.94 11.59
N LYS A 468 -2.00 -38.24 12.68
CA LYS A 468 -1.91 -37.34 13.84
C LYS A 468 -1.31 -36.00 13.46
N ALA A 469 -0.22 -35.99 12.69
CA ALA A 469 0.41 -34.75 12.22
C ALA A 469 -0.56 -33.91 11.36
N MET A 470 -1.34 -34.52 10.46
CA MET A 470 -2.35 -33.83 9.65
C MET A 470 -3.38 -33.10 10.50
N ILE A 471 -3.96 -33.80 11.49
CA ILE A 471 -5.00 -33.23 12.37
C ILE A 471 -4.43 -32.06 13.15
N THR A 472 -3.23 -32.22 13.72
CA THR A 472 -2.59 -31.13 14.45
C THR A 472 -2.24 -29.94 13.60
N ILE A 473 -1.63 -30.18 12.44
CA ILE A 473 -1.27 -29.09 11.51
C ILE A 473 -2.53 -28.36 11.09
N SER A 474 -3.63 -29.09 10.85
CA SER A 474 -4.94 -28.50 10.64
C SER A 474 -5.34 -27.58 11.79
N ASP A 475 -5.31 -28.04 13.04
CA ASP A 475 -5.70 -27.23 14.20
C ASP A 475 -4.88 -25.93 14.27
N TYR A 476 -3.55 -26.03 14.13
CA TYR A 476 -2.69 -24.84 14.15
C TYR A 476 -2.93 -23.89 12.97
N LEU A 477 -3.14 -24.42 11.76
CA LEU A 477 -3.46 -23.57 10.62
C LEU A 477 -4.84 -22.93 10.76
N LYS A 478 -5.81 -23.63 11.37
CA LYS A 478 -7.14 -23.10 11.68
C LYS A 478 -7.05 -21.94 12.68
N ASP A 479 -6.28 -22.10 13.75
CA ASP A 479 -6.01 -21.02 14.72
C ASP A 479 -5.40 -19.79 14.03
N ILE A 480 -4.47 -19.98 13.08
CA ILE A 480 -3.87 -18.87 12.30
C ILE A 480 -4.92 -18.17 11.43
N VAL A 481 -5.78 -18.93 10.76
CA VAL A 481 -6.86 -18.38 9.91
C VAL A 481 -7.84 -17.57 10.75
N GLU A 482 -8.30 -18.11 11.88
CA GLU A 482 -9.24 -17.43 12.79
C GLU A 482 -8.64 -16.14 13.35
N VAL A 483 -7.38 -16.20 13.80
CA VAL A 483 -6.67 -15.01 14.29
C VAL A 483 -6.52 -13.97 13.20
N ASN A 484 -6.26 -14.37 11.95
CA ASN A 484 -6.19 -13.43 10.84
C ASN A 484 -7.55 -12.75 10.59
N GLU A 485 -8.66 -13.48 10.63
CA GLU A 485 -10.01 -12.91 10.52
C GLU A 485 -10.25 -11.89 11.65
N ILE A 486 -9.94 -12.24 12.91
CA ILE A 486 -10.06 -11.34 14.07
C ILE A 486 -9.18 -10.08 13.91
N LEU A 487 -7.92 -10.24 13.47
CA LEU A 487 -6.99 -9.12 13.26
C LEU A 487 -7.49 -8.20 12.15
N GLN A 488 -8.09 -8.75 11.09
CA GLN A 488 -8.71 -7.96 10.03
C GLN A 488 -9.93 -7.20 10.55
N ASP A 489 -10.79 -7.81 11.36
CA ASP A 489 -11.96 -7.15 11.92
C ASP A 489 -11.59 -5.95 12.81
N ILE A 490 -10.56 -6.10 13.67
CA ILE A 490 -10.03 -5.01 14.49
C ILE A 490 -9.56 -3.83 13.64
N ILE A 491 -8.90 -4.10 12.51
CA ILE A 491 -8.41 -3.06 11.60
C ILE A 491 -9.57 -2.45 10.80
N ASN A 492 -10.51 -3.28 10.35
CA ASN A 492 -11.62 -2.88 9.50
C ASN A 492 -12.52 -1.86 10.20
N GLU A 493 -12.63 -1.90 11.53
CA GLU A 493 -13.31 -0.87 12.32
C GLU A 493 -12.73 0.53 12.02
N SER A 494 -11.41 0.67 12.00
CA SER A 494 -10.73 1.94 11.67
C SER A 494 -10.65 2.19 10.16
N ALA A 495 -10.42 1.15 9.37
CA ALA A 495 -10.25 1.26 7.91
C ALA A 495 -11.55 1.63 7.18
N SER A 496 -12.72 1.33 7.77
CA SER A 496 -14.02 1.65 7.19
C SER A 496 -14.23 3.16 7.01
N GLU A 497 -13.65 3.98 7.88
CA GLU A 497 -13.66 5.44 7.70
C GLU A 497 -12.97 5.86 6.40
N MET A 498 -11.87 5.20 6.02
CA MET A 498 -11.14 5.46 4.77
C MET A 498 -11.98 5.08 3.53
N ILE A 499 -12.83 4.06 3.64
CA ILE A 499 -13.79 3.65 2.60
C ILE A 499 -14.83 4.76 2.39
N VAL A 500 -15.45 5.23 3.47
CA VAL A 500 -16.44 6.32 3.42
C VAL A 500 -15.79 7.58 2.85
N GLN A 501 -14.55 7.89 3.27
CA GLN A 501 -13.82 9.04 2.77
C GLN A 501 -13.63 8.98 1.25
N LYS A 502 -13.02 7.90 0.73
CA LYS A 502 -12.68 7.81 -0.70
C LYS A 502 -13.91 7.73 -1.60
N TYR A 503 -14.95 6.98 -1.20
CA TYR A 503 -16.13 6.77 -2.06
C TYR A 503 -17.17 7.87 -1.96
N LEU A 504 -17.27 8.55 -0.81
CA LEU A 504 -18.38 9.47 -0.52
C LEU A 504 -17.88 10.87 -0.18
N LEU A 505 -17.09 11.01 0.90
CA LEU A 505 -16.79 12.32 1.45
C LEU A 505 -15.93 13.19 0.51
N PHE A 506 -14.82 12.65 0.00
CA PHE A 506 -13.93 13.39 -0.92
C PHE A 506 -14.66 13.80 -2.21
N PRO A 507 -15.37 12.90 -2.93
CA PRO A 507 -16.13 13.27 -4.12
C PRO A 507 -17.22 14.32 -3.89
N ILE A 508 -18.01 14.16 -2.80
CA ILE A 508 -19.07 15.12 -2.47
C ILE A 508 -18.50 16.50 -2.20
N THR A 509 -17.47 16.56 -1.35
CA THR A 509 -16.90 17.85 -0.94
C THR A 509 -16.16 18.53 -2.07
N ALA A 510 -15.42 17.79 -2.90
CA ALA A 510 -14.84 18.31 -4.14
C ALA A 510 -15.92 18.90 -5.06
N GLY A 511 -17.04 18.17 -5.26
CA GLY A 511 -18.15 18.67 -6.08
C GLY A 511 -18.82 19.91 -5.50
N ALA A 512 -19.03 19.94 -4.19
CA ALA A 512 -19.61 21.07 -3.48
C ALA A 512 -18.72 22.32 -3.55
N ILE A 513 -17.40 22.18 -3.40
CA ILE A 513 -16.45 23.31 -3.53
C ILE A 513 -16.56 23.92 -4.92
N VAL A 514 -16.49 23.10 -5.97
CA VAL A 514 -16.56 23.59 -7.34
C VAL A 514 -17.90 24.28 -7.61
N ALA A 515 -19.00 23.75 -7.09
CA ALA A 515 -20.32 24.38 -7.21
C ALA A 515 -20.41 25.74 -6.50
N ILE A 516 -19.93 25.84 -5.26
CA ILE A 516 -19.93 27.11 -4.51
C ILE A 516 -19.08 28.16 -5.25
N VAL A 517 -17.90 27.75 -5.72
CA VAL A 517 -17.01 28.64 -6.47
C VAL A 517 -17.65 29.07 -7.79
N ALA A 518 -18.26 28.13 -8.53
CA ALA A 518 -18.99 28.43 -9.76
C ALA A 518 -20.13 29.43 -9.51
N LEU A 519 -20.90 29.26 -8.42
CA LEU A 519 -21.93 30.20 -8.02
C LEU A 519 -21.34 31.59 -7.77
N ILE A 520 -20.27 31.70 -6.98
CA ILE A 520 -19.64 32.99 -6.65
C ILE A 520 -19.16 33.67 -7.94
N VAL A 521 -18.42 32.94 -8.79
CA VAL A 521 -17.90 33.47 -10.06
C VAL A 521 -19.03 33.89 -11.00
N ASN A 522 -20.11 33.11 -11.10
CA ASN A 522 -21.25 33.45 -11.94
C ASN A 522 -22.00 34.69 -11.43
N LEU A 523 -22.21 34.81 -10.11
CA LEU A 523 -22.80 36.00 -9.51
C LEU A 523 -21.96 37.25 -9.78
N LEU A 524 -20.63 37.13 -9.69
CA LEU A 524 -19.72 38.26 -9.97
C LEU A 524 -19.80 38.71 -11.43
N TYR A 525 -19.82 37.78 -12.38
CA TYR A 525 -20.00 38.14 -13.79
C TYR A 525 -21.35 38.82 -14.03
N ASN A 526 -22.43 38.32 -13.43
CA ASN A 526 -23.76 38.94 -13.55
C ASN A 526 -23.82 40.34 -12.94
N VAL A 527 -23.25 40.53 -11.74
CA VAL A 527 -23.17 41.84 -11.08
C VAL A 527 -22.36 42.81 -11.92
N ALA A 528 -21.24 42.38 -12.46
CA ALA A 528 -20.40 43.22 -13.28
C ALA A 528 -21.06 43.58 -14.62
N GLU A 529 -21.78 42.65 -15.27
CA GLU A 529 -22.56 42.95 -16.48
C GLU A 529 -23.72 43.94 -16.17
N ALA A 530 -24.38 43.80 -15.03
CA ALA A 530 -25.41 44.74 -14.58
C ALA A 530 -24.81 46.14 -14.33
N LEU A 531 -23.64 46.22 -13.70
CA LEU A 531 -22.91 47.47 -13.51
C LEU A 531 -22.49 48.10 -14.84
N ASP A 532 -21.99 47.32 -15.79
CA ASP A 532 -21.63 47.81 -17.14
C ASP A 532 -22.85 48.37 -17.88
N LYS A 533 -24.02 47.72 -17.80
CA LYS A 533 -25.28 48.23 -18.39
C LYS A 533 -25.72 49.53 -17.73
N ILE A 534 -25.63 49.63 -16.40
CA ILE A 534 -25.92 50.85 -15.65
C ILE A 534 -24.95 51.96 -16.05
N LEU A 535 -23.64 51.70 -16.12
CA LEU A 535 -22.63 52.66 -16.53
C LEU A 535 -22.81 53.12 -17.98
N ALA A 536 -23.16 52.21 -18.89
CA ALA A 536 -23.50 52.54 -20.27
C ALA A 536 -24.70 53.50 -20.35
N SER A 537 -25.68 53.37 -19.45
CA SER A 537 -26.81 54.30 -19.36
C SER A 537 -26.42 55.71 -18.87
N PHE A 538 -25.31 55.83 -18.13
CA PHE A 538 -24.76 57.09 -17.63
C PHE A 538 -23.75 57.77 -18.58
N GLN A 539 -23.37 57.15 -19.70
CA GLN A 539 -22.44 57.74 -20.68
C GLN A 539 -22.95 59.04 -21.32
N ASN A 540 -24.26 59.31 -21.24
CA ASN A 540 -24.84 60.59 -21.69
C ASN A 540 -24.58 61.76 -20.73
N ILE A 541 -24.02 61.53 -19.53
CA ILE A 541 -23.69 62.57 -18.54
C ILE A 541 -22.17 62.60 -18.34
N GLN A 542 -21.49 63.43 -19.15
CA GLN A 542 -20.03 63.40 -19.36
C GLN A 542 -19.16 63.48 -18.10
N VAL A 543 -19.60 64.14 -17.04
CA VAL A 543 -18.77 64.39 -15.83
C VAL A 543 -18.97 63.31 -14.76
N ILE A 544 -20.19 62.79 -14.61
CA ILE A 544 -20.52 61.75 -13.61
C ILE A 544 -20.15 60.36 -14.14
N GLY A 545 -20.33 60.12 -15.45
CA GLY A 545 -19.98 58.86 -16.10
C GLY A 545 -18.48 58.55 -16.05
N TYR A 546 -17.59 59.55 -16.14
CA TYR A 546 -16.14 59.35 -16.16
C TYR A 546 -15.55 59.04 -14.77
N ILE A 547 -16.03 59.70 -13.71
CA ILE A 547 -15.56 59.49 -12.34
C ILE A 547 -16.12 58.17 -11.76
N GLY A 548 -17.39 57.88 -12.03
CA GLY A 548 -18.04 56.63 -11.60
C GLY A 548 -17.52 55.40 -12.34
N SER A 549 -17.29 55.49 -13.66
CA SER A 549 -16.73 54.38 -14.43
C SER A 549 -15.29 54.06 -13.99
N SER A 550 -14.42 55.06 -13.83
CA SER A 550 -13.02 54.84 -13.43
C SER A 550 -12.86 54.21 -12.04
N PHE A 551 -13.74 54.52 -11.09
CA PHE A 551 -13.71 53.92 -9.75
C PHE A 551 -14.19 52.47 -9.78
N ILE A 552 -15.26 52.17 -10.51
CA ILE A 552 -15.84 50.83 -10.60
C ILE A 552 -14.95 49.90 -11.43
N THR A 553 -14.40 50.37 -12.56
CA THR A 553 -13.47 49.56 -13.37
C THR A 553 -12.17 49.24 -12.62
N SER A 554 -11.70 50.14 -11.75
CA SER A 554 -10.49 49.87 -10.94
C SER A 554 -10.72 48.88 -9.79
N ILE A 555 -11.97 48.72 -9.33
CA ILE A 555 -12.33 47.80 -8.23
C ILE A 555 -12.81 46.44 -8.77
N LEU A 556 -13.45 46.42 -9.94
CA LEU A 556 -14.01 45.23 -10.58
C LEU A 556 -13.43 45.05 -11.99
N ASN A 557 -12.12 44.80 -12.06
CA ASN A 557 -11.49 44.35 -13.30
C ASN A 557 -11.96 42.93 -13.65
N LEU A 558 -13.05 42.84 -14.43
CA LEU A 558 -13.67 41.60 -14.90
C LEU A 558 -12.68 40.61 -15.55
N ASN A 559 -11.63 41.12 -16.18
CA ASN A 559 -10.65 40.30 -16.88
C ASN A 559 -9.66 39.57 -15.94
N GLU A 560 -9.57 40.02 -14.68
CA GLU A 560 -8.65 39.49 -13.68
C GLU A 560 -9.31 38.51 -12.71
N ILE A 561 -10.65 38.36 -12.76
CA ILE A 561 -11.35 37.33 -11.99
C ILE A 561 -10.90 35.95 -12.48
N MET A 562 -10.42 35.11 -11.55
CA MET A 562 -10.00 33.76 -11.86
C MET A 562 -11.19 32.92 -12.38
N PRO A 563 -11.10 32.37 -13.61
CA PRO A 563 -12.18 31.53 -14.14
C PRO A 563 -12.41 30.27 -13.28
N ALA A 564 -13.68 29.90 -13.10
CA ALA A 564 -14.08 28.77 -12.25
C ALA A 564 -13.50 27.42 -12.74
N TYR A 565 -13.25 27.27 -14.04
CA TYR A 565 -12.66 26.04 -14.61
C TYR A 565 -11.25 25.75 -14.09
N TYR A 566 -10.46 26.78 -13.69
CA TYR A 566 -9.14 26.55 -13.08
C TYR A 566 -9.29 25.92 -11.70
N ILE A 567 -10.24 26.42 -10.90
CA ILE A 567 -10.51 25.87 -9.56
C ILE A 567 -11.05 24.45 -9.67
N GLN A 568 -11.91 24.18 -10.66
CA GLN A 568 -12.36 22.82 -10.94
C GLN A 568 -11.21 21.89 -11.31
N PHE A 569 -10.29 22.33 -12.18
CA PHE A 569 -9.15 21.52 -12.58
C PHE A 569 -8.22 21.19 -11.39
N ILE A 570 -7.90 22.19 -10.57
CA ILE A 570 -7.12 22.05 -9.33
C ILE A 570 -7.80 21.04 -8.39
N THR A 571 -9.10 21.19 -8.18
CA THR A 571 -9.92 20.32 -7.30
C THR A 571 -10.04 18.90 -7.84
N GLY A 572 -10.20 18.73 -9.15
CA GLY A 572 -10.32 17.42 -9.78
C GLY A 572 -9.02 16.62 -9.72
N ILE A 573 -7.86 17.25 -9.95
CA ILE A 573 -6.56 16.59 -9.79
C ILE A 573 -6.34 16.21 -8.32
N TYR A 574 -6.65 17.13 -7.41
CA TYR A 574 -6.52 16.85 -5.98
C TYR A 574 -7.40 15.69 -5.52
N LEU A 575 -8.63 15.59 -6.03
CA LEU A 575 -9.51 14.46 -5.77
C LEU A 575 -8.82 13.14 -6.19
N ILE A 576 -8.21 13.08 -7.38
CA ILE A 576 -7.45 11.91 -7.84
C ILE A 576 -6.30 11.58 -6.88
N GLU A 577 -5.53 12.59 -6.47
CA GLU A 577 -4.39 12.44 -5.56
C GLU A 577 -4.82 11.92 -4.19
N MET A 578 -5.88 12.48 -3.62
CA MET A 578 -6.42 12.05 -2.33
C MET A 578 -6.99 10.65 -2.38
N ILE A 579 -7.78 10.30 -3.40
CA ILE A 579 -8.26 8.92 -3.59
C ILE A 579 -7.06 7.98 -3.72
N SER A 580 -6.00 8.39 -4.40
CA SER A 580 -4.78 7.59 -4.55
C SER A 580 -4.09 7.34 -3.20
N ILE A 581 -3.93 8.36 -2.38
CA ILE A 581 -3.31 8.27 -1.05
C ILE A 581 -4.17 7.40 -0.11
N ILE A 582 -5.49 7.63 -0.08
CA ILE A 582 -6.39 6.88 0.79
C ILE A 582 -6.49 5.43 0.36
N SER A 583 -6.62 5.16 -0.95
CA SER A 583 -6.68 3.79 -1.48
C SER A 583 -5.39 3.02 -1.17
N TYR A 584 -4.23 3.64 -1.39
CA TYR A 584 -2.94 3.08 -1.01
C TYR A 584 -2.90 2.74 0.49
N SER A 585 -3.27 3.70 1.32
CA SER A 585 -3.22 3.58 2.78
C SER A 585 -4.18 2.52 3.31
N TYR A 586 -5.40 2.46 2.77
CA TYR A 586 -6.41 1.46 3.07
C TYR A 586 -5.91 0.04 2.78
N ILE A 587 -5.26 -0.18 1.64
CA ILE A 587 -4.72 -1.51 1.31
C ILE A 587 -3.50 -1.86 2.16
N VAL A 588 -2.59 -0.92 2.40
CA VAL A 588 -1.45 -1.14 3.31
C VAL A 588 -1.93 -1.51 4.72
N LEU A 589 -3.00 -0.86 5.17
CA LEU A 589 -3.62 -1.10 6.46
C LEU A 589 -4.29 -2.48 6.56
N THR A 590 -5.13 -2.84 5.60
CA THR A 590 -5.92 -4.08 5.64
C THR A 590 -5.11 -5.31 5.20
N ARG A 591 -4.40 -5.19 4.06
CA ARG A 591 -3.76 -6.33 3.37
C ARG A 591 -2.23 -6.27 3.34
N GLY A 592 -1.62 -5.14 3.71
CA GLY A 592 -0.16 -4.97 3.71
C GLY A 592 0.41 -4.41 2.42
N GLU A 593 1.72 -4.53 2.24
CA GLU A 593 2.44 -4.10 1.02
C GLU A 593 2.12 -5.02 -0.18
N ASP A 594 0.87 -5.00 -0.65
CA ASP A 594 0.45 -5.73 -1.83
C ASP A 594 0.18 -4.80 -3.03
N SER A 595 1.17 -4.71 -3.91
CA SER A 595 1.10 -3.91 -5.15
C SER A 595 -0.08 -4.26 -6.07
N LEU A 596 -0.56 -5.52 -6.07
CA LEU A 596 -1.69 -5.90 -6.92
C LEU A 596 -3.01 -5.40 -6.33
N ASN A 597 -3.20 -5.57 -5.02
CA ASN A 597 -4.40 -5.08 -4.35
C ASN A 597 -4.46 -3.55 -4.35
N GLN A 598 -3.31 -2.88 -4.20
CA GLN A 598 -3.21 -1.41 -4.28
C GLN A 598 -3.72 -0.88 -5.62
N LYS A 599 -3.23 -1.42 -6.74
CA LYS A 599 -3.66 -0.99 -8.09
C LYS A 599 -5.14 -1.30 -8.33
N MET A 600 -5.62 -2.47 -7.92
CA MET A 600 -7.03 -2.87 -8.11
C MET A 600 -7.98 -1.97 -7.33
N ASP A 601 -7.70 -1.74 -6.04
CA ASP A 601 -8.52 -0.87 -5.20
C ASP A 601 -8.47 0.58 -5.68
N LEU A 602 -7.31 1.05 -6.15
CA LEU A 602 -7.18 2.39 -6.73
C LEU A 602 -8.08 2.56 -7.95
N GLY A 603 -8.04 1.60 -8.88
CA GLY A 603 -8.88 1.62 -10.08
C GLY A 603 -10.38 1.61 -9.74
N LYS A 604 -10.81 0.76 -8.81
CA LYS A 604 -12.21 0.71 -8.35
C LYS A 604 -12.61 2.02 -7.66
N SER A 605 -11.79 2.49 -6.73
CA SER A 605 -12.05 3.72 -5.97
C SER A 605 -12.21 4.90 -6.91
N LEU A 606 -11.28 5.11 -7.85
CA LEU A 606 -11.37 6.19 -8.83
C LEU A 606 -12.62 6.12 -9.71
N ILE A 607 -13.07 4.93 -10.13
CA ILE A 607 -14.33 4.79 -10.90
C ILE A 607 -15.50 5.33 -10.10
N TYR A 608 -15.73 4.80 -8.90
CA TYR A 608 -16.88 5.19 -8.08
C TYR A 608 -16.80 6.66 -7.68
N SER A 609 -15.64 7.11 -7.22
CA SER A 609 -15.42 8.48 -6.77
C SER A 609 -15.61 9.48 -7.90
N MET A 610 -15.14 9.19 -9.12
CA MET A 610 -15.33 10.10 -10.27
C MET A 610 -16.76 10.14 -10.77
N ILE A 611 -17.49 9.02 -10.70
CA ILE A 611 -18.92 9.00 -11.00
C ILE A 611 -19.68 9.87 -10.00
N VAL A 612 -19.43 9.70 -8.69
CA VAL A 612 -20.08 10.49 -7.64
C VAL A 612 -19.74 11.97 -7.78
N TYR A 613 -18.46 12.30 -7.99
CA TYR A 613 -18.01 13.68 -8.20
C TYR A 613 -18.69 14.32 -9.42
N SER A 614 -18.71 13.63 -10.56
CA SER A 614 -19.32 14.12 -11.79
C SER A 614 -20.82 14.33 -11.63
N LEU A 615 -21.53 13.39 -10.99
CA LEU A 615 -22.97 13.48 -10.75
C LEU A 615 -23.29 14.68 -9.87
N ILE A 616 -22.52 14.89 -8.81
CA ILE A 616 -22.72 16.01 -7.88
C ILE A 616 -22.42 17.35 -8.55
N CYS A 617 -21.33 17.45 -9.31
CA CYS A 617 -21.03 18.64 -10.09
C CYS A 617 -22.19 18.96 -11.05
N LEU A 618 -22.64 17.99 -11.86
CA LEU A 618 -23.72 18.19 -12.82
C LEU A 618 -25.05 18.57 -12.13
N LEU A 619 -25.39 17.91 -11.03
CA LEU A 619 -26.62 18.18 -10.27
C LEU A 619 -26.58 19.59 -9.69
N LEU A 620 -25.50 19.96 -9.01
CA LEU A 620 -25.35 21.28 -8.42
C LEU A 620 -25.31 22.36 -9.51
N PHE A 621 -24.62 22.14 -10.62
CA PHE A 621 -24.58 23.11 -11.72
C PHE A 621 -25.96 23.30 -12.37
N SER A 622 -26.73 22.22 -12.55
CA SER A 622 -28.10 22.31 -13.08
C SER A 622 -29.00 23.13 -12.15
N LEU A 623 -28.89 22.94 -10.83
CA LEU A 623 -29.62 23.75 -9.85
C LEU A 623 -29.24 25.23 -9.93
N LEU A 624 -27.94 25.51 -10.06
CA LEU A 624 -27.43 26.88 -10.16
C LEU A 624 -27.93 27.60 -11.41
N ASN A 625 -27.97 26.92 -12.56
CA ASN A 625 -28.47 27.52 -13.80
C ASN A 625 -29.94 27.93 -13.65
N SER A 626 -30.78 27.05 -13.09
CA SER A 626 -32.20 27.35 -12.82
C SER A 626 -32.40 28.57 -11.93
N ILE A 627 -31.56 28.73 -10.89
CA ILE A 627 -31.61 29.90 -9.98
C ILE A 627 -31.22 31.17 -10.74
N SER A 628 -30.14 31.12 -11.52
CA SER A 628 -29.67 32.30 -12.28
C SER A 628 -30.70 32.80 -13.30
N ILE A 629 -31.39 31.89 -13.99
CA ILE A 629 -32.47 32.23 -14.92
C ILE A 629 -33.59 32.95 -14.17
N THR A 630 -33.97 32.45 -12.99
CA THR A 630 -35.05 33.06 -12.18
C THR A 630 -34.72 34.49 -11.76
N PHE A 631 -33.48 34.77 -11.35
CA PHE A 631 -33.03 36.11 -10.94
C PHE A 631 -32.89 37.11 -12.10
N VAL A 632 -32.76 36.66 -13.35
CA VAL A 632 -32.67 37.53 -14.53
C VAL A 632 -34.06 38.00 -15.01
N TYR A 633 -35.12 37.24 -14.67
CA TYR A 633 -36.50 37.55 -15.05
C TYR A 633 -37.33 38.26 -13.96
N THR A 634 -36.72 38.53 -12.80
CA THR A 634 -37.27 39.36 -11.70
C THR A 634 -36.42 40.60 -11.53
#